data_AF-A0A352FDB6-F1
#
_entry.id   AF-A0A352FDB6-F1
#
_cell.length_a   1.000
_cell.length_b   1.000
_cell.length_c   1.000
_cell.angle_alpha   90.00
_cell.angle_beta   90.00
_cell.angle_gamma   90.00
#
_symmetry.space_group_name_H-M   'P 1'
#
loop_
_entity.id
_entity.type
_entity.pdbx_description
1 polymer ?
#
loop_
_entity_poly.entity_id
_entity_poly.type
_entity_poly.pdbx_seq_one_letter_code
_entity_poly.pdbx_strand_id
1 'polypeptide(L)'
;MTQDWRYLIRPPGLKPGVTDVSGPNPFRRAILKSLFFSLSFAFCLSPFALSGQSVATLKATPDTVRIDSLSLIPNTWRIFSQNGVPIADSLYRIDWVNGLLIWNGKNRPVGDSIKVEYERYPIRLNKIYQHKDLNYNRIDGALYGPPFFADRPFGGSRESSGDRFSSGSIRSSGSLSRGIAAGSQRDASLTSSLNLQIEGSLNRDFRIEATLTDANIPVQPDGNTQQIQDFDRVYLRIYNPKNEILGGDFDIQQTTGYFLRMNKRVQGARFTTETGGKDGRPVFRTSTGAAVVKGKYSRNPIQGQEGNQGPYQLTGAGGENYLQVIAGSEKVYIDGRLLMRGEEADYVMDYNTAEIRFTPKNLITKDKRIVVEFEYTERSYARFLLFNENRWTTRTGSWYVSLFSENDARNQPLLQDLTDAGRATLGGIGDQTDRAWLPS
;
A
#
# COMPACT_ATOMS: atom_id res chain seq x y z
N MET A 1 21.58 -58.44 28.91
CA MET A 1 21.49 -57.90 30.29
C MET A 1 22.57 -56.84 30.46
N THR A 2 22.29 -55.83 31.28
CA THR A 2 23.30 -54.96 31.91
C THR A 2 24.10 -55.76 32.97
N GLN A 3 25.16 -55.31 33.67
CA GLN A 3 25.78 -53.99 33.96
C GLN A 3 27.24 -54.28 34.45
N ASP A 4 28.16 -53.39 34.83
CA ASP A 4 28.27 -51.92 35.00
C ASP A 4 29.79 -51.54 34.95
N TRP A 5 30.15 -50.37 35.50
CA TRP A 5 31.45 -49.95 36.04
C TRP A 5 32.43 -49.21 35.10
N ARG A 6 33.02 -48.15 35.67
CA ARG A 6 33.89 -47.16 35.04
C ARG A 6 35.26 -47.10 35.74
N TYR A 7 36.19 -46.41 35.08
CA TYR A 7 37.49 -45.90 35.58
C TYR A 7 38.67 -46.88 35.68
N LEU A 8 39.73 -46.55 34.93
CA LEU A 8 41.15 -46.62 35.33
C LEU A 8 41.97 -45.65 34.44
N ILE A 9 42.64 -44.66 35.07
CA ILE A 9 44.03 -44.15 34.85
C ILE A 9 44.61 -44.10 33.40
N ARG A 10 45.34 -43.09 32.86
CA ARG A 10 45.64 -41.64 33.06
C ARG A 10 46.49 -41.17 31.82
N PRO A 11 46.81 -39.86 31.62
CA PRO A 11 47.55 -39.35 30.43
C PRO A 11 49.09 -39.33 30.60
N PRO A 12 49.87 -39.15 29.51
CA PRO A 12 50.31 -37.80 29.07
C PRO A 12 50.21 -37.60 27.53
N GLY A 13 50.43 -36.43 26.93
CA GLY A 13 50.67 -35.07 27.45
C GLY A 13 51.45 -34.20 26.43
N LEU A 14 51.17 -32.89 26.34
CA LEU A 14 51.95 -31.91 25.55
C LEU A 14 51.74 -30.48 26.10
N LYS A 15 52.71 -29.58 25.87
CA LYS A 15 52.75 -28.20 26.38
C LYS A 15 52.45 -27.15 25.28
N PRO A 16 52.18 -25.87 25.62
CA PRO A 16 51.31 -25.01 24.81
C PRO A 16 52.01 -24.28 23.66
N GLY A 17 51.23 -23.98 22.63
CA GLY A 17 51.47 -22.86 21.70
C GLY A 17 50.41 -21.79 21.90
N VAL A 18 50.81 -20.53 22.00
CA VAL A 18 49.90 -19.38 22.10
C VAL A 18 49.71 -18.77 20.72
N THR A 19 48.45 -18.64 20.27
CA THR A 19 48.07 -17.73 19.19
C THR A 19 46.86 -16.90 19.63
N ASP A 20 47.03 -15.59 19.65
CA ASP A 20 45.97 -14.61 19.88
C ASP A 20 45.01 -14.58 18.68
N VAL A 21 43.70 -14.55 18.95
CA VAL A 21 42.65 -14.33 17.94
C VAL A 21 41.67 -13.27 18.44
N SER A 22 42.21 -12.08 18.75
CA SER A 22 41.51 -10.84 19.08
C SER A 22 40.72 -10.25 17.90
N GLY A 23 39.91 -11.08 17.22
CA GLY A 23 39.05 -10.71 16.10
C GLY A 23 37.67 -10.18 16.54
N PRO A 24 37.20 -9.01 16.07
CA PRO A 24 35.92 -8.44 16.48
C PRO A 24 34.73 -9.26 15.94
N ASN A 25 34.03 -9.94 16.85
CA ASN A 25 32.92 -10.85 16.58
C ASN A 25 31.88 -10.26 15.58
N PRO A 26 31.56 -10.96 14.46
CA PRO A 26 30.72 -10.43 13.39
C PRO A 26 29.30 -10.04 13.84
N PHE A 27 28.75 -10.67 14.89
CA PHE A 27 27.44 -10.29 15.44
C PHE A 27 27.39 -8.81 15.87
N ARG A 28 28.44 -8.30 16.53
CA ARG A 28 28.50 -6.88 16.93
C ARG A 28 28.55 -5.95 15.73
N ARG A 29 29.21 -6.35 14.62
CA ARG A 29 29.31 -5.54 13.40
C ARG A 29 27.99 -5.45 12.63
N ALA A 30 27.14 -6.48 12.70
CA ALA A 30 25.78 -6.42 12.12
C ALA A 30 24.88 -5.45 12.91
N ILE A 31 24.85 -5.59 14.24
CA ILE A 31 24.00 -4.77 15.13
C ILE A 31 24.40 -3.29 15.06
N LEU A 32 25.69 -2.95 15.12
CA LEU A 32 26.13 -1.56 15.02
C LEU A 32 25.75 -0.90 13.68
N LYS A 33 25.82 -1.64 12.57
CA LYS A 33 25.44 -1.12 11.24
C LYS A 33 23.93 -0.89 11.11
N SER A 34 23.12 -1.78 11.69
CA SER A 34 21.67 -1.58 11.79
C SER A 34 21.33 -0.32 12.60
N LEU A 35 21.98 -0.12 13.75
CA LEU A 35 21.75 1.04 14.62
C LEU A 35 22.19 2.36 13.96
N PHE A 36 23.29 2.35 13.20
CA PHE A 36 23.75 3.54 12.49
C PHE A 36 22.79 3.94 11.36
N PHE A 37 22.22 2.95 10.64
CA PHE A 37 21.29 3.20 9.53
C PHE A 37 19.95 3.77 10.01
N SER A 38 19.42 3.31 11.14
CA SER A 38 18.21 3.91 11.74
C SER A 38 18.46 5.33 12.28
N LEU A 39 19.64 5.57 12.88
CA LEU A 39 19.99 6.90 13.40
C LEU A 39 20.19 7.93 12.28
N SER A 40 20.69 7.53 11.11
CA SER A 40 20.78 8.41 9.93
C SER A 40 19.43 8.82 9.35
N PHE A 41 18.39 7.97 9.46
CA PHE A 41 17.05 8.30 8.94
C PHE A 41 16.32 9.34 9.80
N ALA A 42 16.59 9.35 11.12
CA ALA A 42 16.01 10.31 12.05
C ALA A 42 16.52 11.77 11.87
N PHE A 43 17.68 11.96 11.26
CA PHE A 43 18.32 13.28 11.13
C PHE A 43 17.86 14.11 9.92
N CYS A 44 16.94 13.60 9.09
CA CYS A 44 16.41 14.30 7.92
C CYS A 44 15.14 15.13 8.20
N LEU A 45 14.71 15.21 9.47
CA LEU A 45 13.54 15.97 9.94
C LEU A 45 13.93 17.19 10.77
N SER A 46 14.88 17.99 10.28
CA SER A 46 14.94 19.40 10.70
C SER A 46 13.75 20.14 10.08
N PRO A 47 12.91 20.85 10.86
CA PRO A 47 11.97 21.79 10.27
C PRO A 47 12.78 22.90 9.57
N PHE A 48 12.49 23.16 8.30
CA PHE A 48 13.06 24.29 7.57
C PHE A 48 12.51 25.60 8.17
N ALA A 49 13.20 26.13 9.18
CA ALA A 49 12.90 27.41 9.82
C ALA A 49 13.18 28.57 8.85
N LEU A 50 12.20 28.87 8.00
CA LEU A 50 12.27 29.86 6.92
C LEU A 50 11.18 30.93 7.02
N SER A 51 10.95 31.42 8.24
CA SER A 51 10.31 32.71 8.54
C SER A 51 11.36 33.69 9.09
N GLY A 52 12.42 33.91 8.31
CA GLY A 52 13.49 34.85 8.65
C GLY A 52 13.13 36.26 8.19
N GLN A 53 12.96 37.18 9.14
CA GLN A 53 12.70 38.60 8.84
C GLN A 53 13.80 39.14 7.91
N SER A 54 13.40 39.52 6.71
CA SER A 54 14.25 39.96 5.62
C SER A 54 14.20 41.48 5.49
N VAL A 55 15.32 42.09 5.11
CA VAL A 55 15.46 43.55 5.00
C VAL A 55 16.06 43.90 3.64
N ALA A 56 15.38 44.74 2.88
CA ALA A 56 15.86 45.30 1.62
C ALA A 56 15.97 46.81 1.71
N THR A 57 17.14 47.36 1.34
CA THR A 57 17.32 48.80 1.12
C THR A 57 17.25 49.06 -0.38
N LEU A 58 16.28 49.85 -0.80
CA LEU A 58 15.93 50.05 -2.22
C LEU A 58 16.00 51.54 -2.56
N LYS A 59 16.36 51.89 -3.80
CA LYS A 59 16.24 53.27 -4.28
C LYS A 59 14.78 53.62 -4.52
N ALA A 60 14.37 54.84 -4.18
CA ALA A 60 13.00 55.30 -4.40
C ALA A 60 12.76 55.64 -5.89
N THR A 61 12.40 54.64 -6.70
CA THR A 61 12.05 54.87 -8.12
C THR A 61 10.62 55.42 -8.26
N PRO A 62 10.25 55.99 -9.42
CA PRO A 62 8.92 56.57 -9.64
C PRO A 62 7.75 55.57 -9.79
N ASP A 63 8.06 54.27 -9.83
CA ASP A 63 7.20 53.21 -10.40
C ASP A 63 7.38 51.93 -9.57
N THR A 64 7.11 50.78 -10.16
CA THR A 64 7.13 49.45 -9.54
C THR A 64 8.55 49.02 -9.19
N VAL A 65 8.82 48.79 -7.90
CA VAL A 65 10.11 48.29 -7.39
C VAL A 65 9.97 46.82 -7.00
N ARG A 66 10.89 45.97 -7.47
CA ARG A 66 10.98 44.58 -6.99
C ARG A 66 11.69 44.53 -5.64
N ILE A 67 11.02 43.98 -4.63
CA ILE A 67 11.57 43.75 -3.29
C ILE A 67 12.35 42.42 -3.24
N ASP A 68 11.76 41.34 -3.78
CA ASP A 68 12.35 39.99 -3.75
C ASP A 68 12.12 39.22 -5.06
N SER A 69 12.87 38.14 -5.23
CA SER A 69 12.65 37.06 -6.20
C SER A 69 11.53 36.07 -5.84
N LEU A 70 11.25 35.89 -4.55
CA LEU A 70 10.26 34.98 -3.96
C LEU A 70 8.95 35.69 -3.62
N SER A 71 7.91 34.92 -3.27
CA SER A 71 6.63 35.49 -2.83
C SER A 71 6.69 35.93 -1.37
N LEU A 72 6.09 37.08 -1.06
CA LEU A 72 6.06 37.71 0.25
C LEU A 72 4.90 37.19 1.10
N ILE A 73 5.05 37.19 2.42
CA ILE A 73 3.96 36.82 3.35
C ILE A 73 3.13 38.08 3.66
N PRO A 74 1.80 38.08 3.39
CA PRO A 74 0.95 39.23 3.68
C PRO A 74 1.04 39.70 5.14
N ASN A 75 0.89 41.00 5.37
CA ASN A 75 0.88 41.65 6.70
C ASN A 75 2.17 41.54 7.54
N THR A 76 3.23 40.90 7.04
CA THR A 76 4.55 40.81 7.73
C THR A 76 5.50 41.98 7.44
N TRP A 77 5.06 42.92 6.61
CA TRP A 77 5.91 43.90 5.94
C TRP A 77 5.83 45.28 6.61
N ARG A 78 6.89 46.10 6.49
CA ARG A 78 6.94 47.50 6.92
C ARG A 78 7.87 48.31 6.01
N ILE A 79 7.50 49.56 5.69
CA ILE A 79 8.36 50.47 4.90
C ILE A 79 8.71 51.71 5.72
N PHE A 80 10.00 52.02 5.76
CA PHE A 80 10.56 53.20 6.41
C PHE A 80 11.27 54.09 5.38
N SER A 81 11.14 55.40 5.58
CA SER A 81 11.98 56.41 4.92
C SER A 81 13.43 56.32 5.40
N GLN A 82 14.37 56.92 4.67
CA GLN A 82 15.78 57.05 5.03
C GLN A 82 16.00 57.57 6.47
N ASN A 83 15.08 58.42 6.96
CA ASN A 83 15.12 58.99 8.32
C ASN A 83 14.43 58.12 9.38
N GLY A 84 14.15 56.84 9.10
CA GLY A 84 13.49 55.90 10.02
C GLY A 84 11.99 56.11 10.23
N VAL A 85 11.39 57.14 9.62
CA VAL A 85 9.95 57.42 9.70
C VAL A 85 9.15 56.38 8.90
N PRO A 86 8.14 55.71 9.49
CA PRO A 86 7.30 54.76 8.75
C PRO A 86 6.45 55.47 7.69
N ILE A 87 6.29 54.84 6.53
CA ILE A 87 5.54 55.39 5.38
C ILE A 87 4.17 54.72 5.33
N ALA A 88 3.09 55.50 5.40
CA ALA A 88 1.72 54.99 5.53
C ALA A 88 1.27 54.11 4.35
N ASP A 89 0.63 52.99 4.68
CA ASP A 89 0.12 51.93 3.79
C ASP A 89 -0.74 52.45 2.63
N SER A 90 -1.43 53.57 2.83
CA SER A 90 -2.27 54.20 1.80
C SER A 90 -1.49 54.73 0.60
N LEU A 91 -0.18 54.92 0.72
CA LEU A 91 0.67 55.50 -0.32
C LEU A 91 1.18 54.47 -1.35
N TYR A 92 0.91 53.18 -1.18
CA TYR A 92 1.37 52.12 -2.08
C TYR A 92 0.46 50.87 -2.05
N ARG A 93 0.82 49.86 -2.85
CA ARG A 93 0.26 48.51 -2.89
C ARG A 93 1.40 47.52 -3.04
N ILE A 94 1.21 46.28 -2.60
CA ILE A 94 2.21 45.22 -2.71
C ILE A 94 1.60 44.03 -3.45
N ASP A 95 2.33 43.52 -4.45
CA ASP A 95 2.07 42.23 -5.07
C ASP A 95 2.82 41.15 -4.28
N TRP A 96 2.10 40.47 -3.39
CA TRP A 96 2.61 39.38 -2.56
C TRP A 96 3.17 38.22 -3.39
N VAL A 97 2.60 37.98 -4.58
CA VAL A 97 2.91 36.80 -5.39
C VAL A 97 4.21 37.03 -6.18
N ASN A 98 4.40 38.22 -6.74
CA ASN A 98 5.57 38.57 -7.55
C ASN A 98 6.68 39.33 -6.79
N GLY A 99 6.42 39.77 -5.56
CA GLY A 99 7.41 40.46 -4.71
C GLY A 99 7.63 41.91 -5.12
N LEU A 100 6.56 42.65 -5.47
CA LEU A 100 6.64 44.00 -6.03
C LEU A 100 5.98 45.04 -5.11
N LEU A 101 6.58 46.22 -5.02
CA LEU A 101 6.03 47.44 -4.42
C LEU A 101 5.58 48.39 -5.54
N ILE A 102 4.36 48.92 -5.44
CA ILE A 102 3.74 49.80 -6.44
C ILE A 102 3.24 51.07 -5.74
N TRP A 103 3.72 52.25 -6.13
CA TRP A 103 3.33 53.52 -5.48
C TRP A 103 1.95 54.03 -5.97
N ASN A 104 1.10 54.49 -5.04
CA ASN A 104 -0.22 55.03 -5.34
C ASN A 104 -0.11 56.50 -5.79
N GLY A 105 0.28 56.72 -7.05
CA GLY A 105 0.32 58.03 -7.68
C GLY A 105 1.55 58.87 -7.32
N LYS A 106 1.41 60.20 -7.36
CA LYS A 106 2.57 61.13 -7.29
C LYS A 106 3.12 61.36 -5.87
N ASN A 107 2.44 60.92 -4.82
CA ASN A 107 2.78 61.19 -3.41
C ASN A 107 3.84 60.21 -2.87
N ARG A 108 4.94 60.05 -3.61
CA ARG A 108 6.09 59.23 -3.19
C ARG A 108 6.95 59.96 -2.14
N PRO A 109 7.73 59.23 -1.32
CA PRO A 109 8.82 59.83 -0.54
C PRO A 109 9.84 60.51 -1.47
N VAL A 110 10.30 61.71 -1.11
CA VAL A 110 11.40 62.38 -1.78
C VAL A 110 12.68 62.14 -0.97
N GLY A 111 13.51 61.22 -1.44
CA GLY A 111 14.76 60.80 -0.79
C GLY A 111 15.42 59.67 -1.58
N ASP A 112 16.70 59.40 -1.34
CA ASP A 112 17.50 58.49 -2.19
C ASP A 112 17.20 57.02 -1.96
N SER A 113 16.73 56.64 -0.77
CA SER A 113 16.43 55.25 -0.43
C SER A 113 15.29 55.06 0.56
N ILE A 114 14.70 53.86 0.51
CA ILE A 114 13.71 53.32 1.45
C ILE A 114 14.25 52.02 2.06
N LYS A 115 13.83 51.72 3.29
CA LYS A 115 14.08 50.43 3.95
C LYS A 115 12.76 49.66 3.99
N VAL A 116 12.74 48.43 3.47
CA VAL A 116 11.60 47.52 3.52
C VAL A 116 11.98 46.32 4.40
N GLU A 117 11.20 46.07 5.44
CA GLU A 117 11.27 44.86 6.26
C GLU A 117 10.09 43.95 5.89
N TYR A 118 10.28 42.63 5.80
CA TYR A 118 9.24 41.69 5.36
C TYR A 118 9.60 40.23 5.68
N GLU A 119 8.63 39.33 5.63
CA GLU A 119 8.86 37.89 5.52
C GLU A 119 8.46 37.37 4.14
N ARG A 120 8.99 36.20 3.77
CA ARG A 120 8.83 35.58 2.44
C ARG A 120 8.70 34.07 2.55
N TYR A 121 7.95 33.47 1.64
CA TYR A 121 7.90 32.03 1.48
C TYR A 121 9.22 31.50 0.89
N PRO A 122 9.62 30.25 1.18
CA PRO A 122 10.79 29.61 0.56
C PRO A 122 10.57 29.26 -0.93
N ILE A 123 9.42 29.62 -1.51
CA ILE A 123 8.98 29.34 -2.88
C ILE A 123 8.31 30.57 -3.50
N ARG A 124 8.17 30.57 -4.83
CA ARG A 124 7.36 31.55 -5.56
C ARG A 124 6.02 30.92 -5.95
N LEU A 125 4.93 31.47 -5.45
CA LEU A 125 3.59 30.88 -5.51
C LEU A 125 3.03 30.73 -6.94
N ASN A 126 3.38 31.64 -7.86
CA ASN A 126 2.99 31.54 -9.28
C ASN A 126 4.04 30.88 -10.18
N LYS A 127 4.98 30.10 -9.63
CA LYS A 127 5.91 29.31 -10.43
C LYS A 127 5.18 28.08 -11.01
N ILE A 128 4.94 28.09 -12.31
CA ILE A 128 4.40 26.93 -13.03
C ILE A 128 5.45 25.81 -13.04
N TYR A 129 5.10 24.64 -12.52
CA TYR A 129 5.92 23.42 -12.57
C TYR A 129 5.36 22.48 -13.65
N GLN A 130 5.89 22.58 -14.87
CA GLN A 130 5.41 21.82 -16.02
C GLN A 130 6.56 21.00 -16.64
N HIS A 131 6.40 19.68 -16.70
CA HIS A 131 7.39 18.77 -17.29
C HIS A 131 7.08 18.40 -18.76
N LYS A 132 5.82 18.57 -19.19
CA LYS A 132 5.35 18.29 -20.57
C LYS A 132 4.54 19.48 -21.07
N ASP A 133 4.90 20.01 -22.25
CA ASP A 133 4.15 21.09 -22.87
C ASP A 133 2.73 20.63 -23.23
N LEU A 134 1.74 21.49 -22.97
CA LEU A 134 0.33 21.27 -23.28
C LEU A 134 -0.06 21.76 -24.67
N ASN A 135 0.82 22.50 -25.36
CA ASN A 135 0.61 22.95 -26.75
C ASN A 135 0.80 21.83 -27.79
N TYR A 136 1.16 20.61 -27.40
CA TYR A 136 1.26 19.49 -28.33
C TYR A 136 -0.15 19.00 -28.72
N ASN A 137 -0.56 19.34 -29.94
CA ASN A 137 -1.83 19.02 -30.60
C ASN A 137 -3.07 19.80 -30.13
N ARG A 138 -3.14 21.09 -30.49
CA ARG A 138 -4.42 21.61 -31.01
C ARG A 138 -4.68 20.95 -32.36
N ILE A 139 -5.54 19.93 -32.38
CA ILE A 139 -6.17 19.43 -33.61
C ILE A 139 -7.56 20.05 -33.65
N ASP A 140 -7.73 21.06 -34.51
CA ASP A 140 -9.03 21.68 -34.73
C ASP A 140 -9.94 20.72 -35.53
N GLY A 141 -11.08 20.35 -34.95
CA GLY A 141 -12.25 19.85 -35.70
C GLY A 141 -12.27 18.39 -36.14
N ALA A 142 -12.47 17.44 -35.22
CA ALA A 142 -13.11 16.14 -35.50
C ALA A 142 -13.62 15.44 -34.22
N LEU A 143 -14.80 15.83 -33.72
CA LEU A 143 -15.36 15.30 -32.45
C LEU A 143 -16.36 14.13 -32.62
N TYR A 144 -16.38 13.49 -33.79
CA TYR A 144 -17.14 12.26 -34.05
C TYR A 144 -16.25 11.20 -34.70
N GLY A 145 -15.79 10.26 -33.88
CA GLY A 145 -15.10 9.04 -34.26
C GLY A 145 -15.29 7.98 -33.17
N PRO A 146 -15.12 6.69 -33.46
CA PRO A 146 -15.12 5.64 -32.44
C PRO A 146 -14.03 5.90 -31.39
N PRO A 147 -14.16 5.36 -30.16
CA PRO A 147 -13.21 5.62 -29.08
C PRO A 147 -11.78 5.31 -29.51
N PHE A 148 -10.85 6.24 -29.23
CA PHE A 148 -9.45 6.13 -29.62
C PHE A 148 -8.76 5.00 -28.84
N PHE A 149 -8.83 3.78 -29.38
CA PHE A 149 -7.90 2.70 -29.06
C PHE A 149 -6.51 3.14 -29.51
N ALA A 150 -5.79 3.79 -28.60
CA ALA A 150 -4.39 4.14 -28.78
C ALA A 150 -3.51 2.89 -28.60
N ASP A 151 -3.67 1.93 -29.52
CA ASP A 151 -2.78 0.78 -29.71
C ASP A 151 -1.41 1.30 -30.17
N ARG A 152 -0.66 1.80 -29.18
CA ARG A 152 0.78 1.97 -29.22
C ARG A 152 1.39 0.74 -28.57
N PRO A 153 1.63 -0.36 -29.30
CA PRO A 153 2.52 -1.39 -28.79
C PRO A 153 3.85 -0.72 -28.39
N PHE A 154 4.46 -1.18 -27.29
CA PHE A 154 5.76 -0.71 -26.82
C PHE A 154 6.92 -1.20 -27.72
N GLY A 155 6.80 -0.97 -29.03
CA GLY A 155 7.74 -1.31 -30.10
C GLY A 155 8.48 -0.09 -30.64
N GLY A 156 8.95 0.78 -29.74
CA GLY A 156 9.72 1.98 -30.10
C GLY A 156 11.10 1.94 -29.44
N SER A 157 12.12 1.47 -30.17
CA SER A 157 13.51 1.40 -29.72
C SER A 157 14.13 2.80 -29.63
N ARG A 158 13.83 3.52 -28.55
CA ARG A 158 14.42 4.82 -28.24
C ARG A 158 15.78 4.60 -27.57
N GLU A 159 16.84 4.56 -28.38
CA GLU A 159 18.22 4.53 -27.88
C GLU A 159 18.50 5.77 -27.03
N SER A 160 18.42 5.60 -25.70
CA SER A 160 18.72 6.64 -24.74
C SER A 160 20.21 6.66 -24.47
N SER A 161 20.96 7.39 -25.29
CA SER A 161 22.41 7.62 -25.18
C SER A 161 22.82 8.16 -23.80
N GLY A 162 23.09 7.26 -22.86
CA GLY A 162 23.33 7.59 -21.46
C GLY A 162 23.44 6.37 -20.54
N ASP A 163 23.92 5.23 -21.06
CA ASP A 163 23.95 3.98 -20.32
C ASP A 163 24.95 4.02 -19.15
N ARG A 164 24.41 3.95 -17.92
CA ARG A 164 25.12 3.66 -16.67
C ARG A 164 24.49 2.47 -15.91
N PHE A 165 23.69 1.65 -16.60
CA PHE A 165 22.97 0.49 -16.09
C PHE A 165 23.13 -0.73 -17.03
N SER A 166 24.36 -0.92 -17.54
CA SER A 166 24.74 -1.89 -18.58
C SER A 166 24.73 -3.37 -18.16
N SER A 167 23.66 -3.86 -17.51
CA SER A 167 23.44 -5.30 -17.27
C SER A 167 21.98 -5.76 -17.08
N GLY A 168 20.99 -5.11 -17.68
CA GLY A 168 19.59 -5.57 -17.54
C GLY A 168 18.65 -5.23 -18.70
N SER A 169 18.19 -6.25 -19.44
CA SER A 169 17.09 -6.10 -20.40
C SER A 169 15.74 -6.23 -19.68
N ILE A 170 15.29 -5.13 -19.07
CA ILE A 170 13.94 -5.01 -18.50
C ILE A 170 12.97 -4.62 -19.63
N ARG A 171 11.89 -5.37 -19.76
CA ARG A 171 10.77 -5.12 -20.66
C ARG A 171 9.56 -4.67 -19.86
N SER A 172 8.67 -3.94 -20.52
CA SER A 172 7.37 -3.55 -19.98
C SER A 172 6.32 -3.68 -21.08
N SER A 173 5.17 -4.25 -20.72
CA SER A 173 4.04 -4.52 -21.59
C SER A 173 2.74 -4.19 -20.86
N GLY A 174 1.70 -3.79 -21.59
CA GLY A 174 0.44 -3.41 -20.97
C GLY A 174 -0.25 -2.23 -21.65
N SER A 175 -1.32 -1.77 -21.03
CA SER A 175 -2.16 -0.66 -21.49
C SER A 175 -2.57 0.26 -20.33
N LEU A 176 -2.77 1.53 -20.65
CA LEU A 176 -3.32 2.54 -19.75
C LEU A 176 -4.46 3.24 -20.50
N SER A 177 -5.70 2.97 -20.09
CA SER A 177 -6.88 3.66 -20.64
C SER A 177 -7.28 4.85 -19.74
N ARG A 178 -7.73 5.93 -20.37
CA ARG A 178 -8.34 7.09 -19.69
C ARG A 178 -9.51 7.60 -20.54
N GLY A 179 -10.72 7.28 -20.11
CA GLY A 179 -11.96 7.75 -20.73
C GLY A 179 -12.54 8.93 -19.94
N ILE A 180 -12.99 9.97 -20.63
CA ILE A 180 -13.79 11.04 -20.04
C ILE A 180 -15.19 10.93 -20.64
N ALA A 181 -16.21 10.83 -19.79
CA ALA A 181 -17.60 10.86 -20.20
C ALA A 181 -18.29 12.09 -19.62
N ALA A 182 -19.09 12.78 -20.42
CA ALA A 182 -19.93 13.90 -19.98
C ALA A 182 -21.33 13.71 -20.58
N GLY A 183 -22.37 14.02 -19.82
CA GLY A 183 -23.77 13.87 -20.23
C GLY A 183 -24.55 15.16 -20.06
N SER A 184 -25.63 15.33 -20.81
CA SER A 184 -26.50 16.53 -20.74
C SER A 184 -27.17 16.76 -19.38
N GLN A 185 -27.15 15.76 -18.49
CA GLN A 185 -27.67 15.81 -17.12
C GLN A 185 -26.77 15.03 -16.12
N ARG A 186 -25.46 14.93 -16.39
CA ARG A 186 -24.50 14.25 -15.49
C ARG A 186 -23.14 14.95 -15.51
N ASP A 187 -22.54 15.08 -14.32
CA ASP A 187 -21.17 15.59 -14.18
C ASP A 187 -20.16 14.78 -14.99
N ALA A 188 -19.06 15.43 -15.38
CA ALA A 188 -18.02 14.79 -16.17
C ALA A 188 -17.24 13.76 -15.34
N SER A 189 -17.36 12.47 -15.69
CA SER A 189 -16.65 11.38 -15.04
C SER A 189 -15.36 11.02 -15.77
N LEU A 190 -14.30 10.76 -15.00
CA LEU A 190 -13.03 10.24 -15.48
C LEU A 190 -12.90 8.77 -15.11
N THR A 191 -12.97 7.89 -16.10
CA THR A 191 -12.65 6.46 -15.94
C THR A 191 -11.19 6.24 -16.28
N SER A 192 -10.49 5.50 -15.43
CA SER A 192 -9.09 5.07 -15.63
C SER A 192 -9.04 3.56 -15.52
N SER A 193 -8.21 2.91 -16.34
CA SER A 193 -7.79 1.53 -16.08
C SER A 193 -6.33 1.33 -16.48
N LEU A 194 -5.61 0.53 -15.71
CA LEU A 194 -4.20 0.21 -15.94
C LEU A 194 -4.03 -1.30 -15.86
N ASN A 195 -3.33 -1.87 -16.83
CA ASN A 195 -2.80 -3.21 -16.76
C ASN A 195 -1.35 -3.11 -17.23
N LEU A 196 -0.41 -3.22 -16.30
CA LEU A 196 1.02 -3.06 -16.55
C LEU A 196 1.80 -4.26 -16.02
N GLN A 197 2.59 -4.88 -16.88
CA GLN A 197 3.49 -5.97 -16.57
C GLN A 197 4.93 -5.54 -16.85
N ILE A 198 5.85 -5.94 -15.98
CA ILE A 198 7.28 -5.65 -16.11
C ILE A 198 8.05 -6.96 -15.87
N GLU A 199 8.90 -7.36 -16.82
CA GLU A 199 9.71 -8.57 -16.72
C GLU A 199 11.16 -8.32 -17.16
N GLY A 200 12.13 -9.03 -16.58
CA GLY A 200 13.47 -9.10 -17.15
C GLY A 200 14.57 -9.41 -16.14
N SER A 201 15.82 -9.21 -16.58
CA SER A 201 17.00 -9.28 -15.71
C SER A 201 17.33 -7.90 -15.17
N LEU A 202 17.50 -7.78 -13.84
CA LEU A 202 17.96 -6.57 -13.17
C LEU A 202 19.50 -6.51 -13.12
N ASN A 203 20.15 -7.67 -13.07
CA ASN A 203 21.58 -7.87 -13.28
C ASN A 203 21.81 -9.34 -13.72
N ARG A 204 23.05 -9.84 -13.67
CA ARG A 204 23.36 -11.24 -14.05
C ARG A 204 22.74 -12.31 -13.14
N ASP A 205 22.50 -11.98 -11.88
CA ASP A 205 22.05 -12.92 -10.85
C ASP A 205 20.54 -12.81 -10.58
N PHE A 206 19.98 -11.60 -10.64
CA PHE A 206 18.60 -11.29 -10.26
C PHE A 206 17.70 -10.93 -11.44
N ARG A 207 16.47 -11.46 -11.41
CA ARG A 207 15.35 -11.09 -12.26
C ARG A 207 14.34 -10.22 -11.50
N ILE A 208 13.57 -9.47 -12.27
CA ILE A 208 12.42 -8.68 -11.83
C ILE A 208 11.18 -9.13 -12.58
N GLU A 209 10.06 -9.19 -11.86
CA GLU A 209 8.73 -9.54 -12.34
C GLU A 209 7.73 -8.69 -11.55
N ALA A 210 6.85 -7.94 -12.21
CA ALA A 210 5.84 -7.14 -11.54
C ALA A 210 4.54 -7.09 -12.33
N THR A 211 3.43 -6.95 -11.63
CA THR A 211 2.12 -6.65 -12.20
C THR A 211 1.46 -5.53 -11.40
N LEU A 212 0.90 -4.56 -12.10
CA LEU A 212 0.12 -3.45 -11.57
C LEU A 212 -1.16 -3.38 -12.40
N THR A 213 -2.22 -3.98 -11.86
CA THR A 213 -3.58 -3.87 -12.38
C THR A 213 -4.38 -2.93 -11.49
N ASP A 214 -5.09 -1.99 -12.13
CA ASP A 214 -6.10 -1.11 -11.56
C ASP A 214 -7.33 -1.24 -12.47
N ALA A 215 -8.19 -2.19 -12.11
CA ALA A 215 -9.38 -2.57 -12.85
C ALA A 215 -10.63 -2.35 -11.97
N ASN A 216 -10.91 -1.09 -11.66
CA ASN A 216 -12.15 -0.66 -11.00
C ASN A 216 -13.40 -1.24 -11.70
N ILE A 217 -13.91 -2.38 -11.21
CA ILE A 217 -15.01 -3.15 -11.81
C ILE A 217 -16.31 -2.36 -11.71
N PRO A 218 -16.84 -1.78 -12.80
CA PRO A 218 -18.02 -0.95 -12.74
C PRO A 218 -19.28 -1.80 -12.96
N VAL A 219 -20.16 -1.82 -11.95
CA VAL A 219 -21.52 -2.38 -11.99
C VAL A 219 -21.58 -3.91 -12.10
N GLN A 220 -22.14 -4.56 -11.06
CA GLN A 220 -22.71 -5.89 -11.20
C GLN A 220 -24.01 -5.76 -12.01
N PRO A 221 -24.19 -6.47 -13.14
CA PRO A 221 -25.47 -6.51 -13.82
C PRO A 221 -26.46 -7.35 -13.00
N ASP A 222 -27.59 -6.75 -12.62
CA ASP A 222 -28.74 -7.50 -12.11
C ASP A 222 -29.12 -8.57 -13.14
N GLY A 223 -29.03 -9.86 -12.77
CA GLY A 223 -29.43 -10.97 -13.64
C GLY A 223 -28.35 -11.55 -14.58
N ASN A 224 -27.04 -11.35 -14.32
CA ASN A 224 -26.03 -12.25 -14.91
C ASN A 224 -24.83 -12.50 -13.99
N THR A 225 -24.64 -13.77 -13.60
CA THR A 225 -23.63 -14.23 -12.64
C THR A 225 -22.46 -15.03 -13.25
N GLN A 226 -22.45 -15.19 -14.58
CA GLN A 226 -21.36 -15.86 -15.30
C GLN A 226 -20.25 -14.84 -15.65
N GLN A 227 -19.01 -15.20 -15.34
CA GLN A 227 -17.79 -14.37 -15.48
C GLN A 227 -17.74 -13.09 -14.61
N ILE A 228 -17.47 -13.27 -13.32
CA ILE A 228 -16.63 -12.33 -12.57
C ILE A 228 -15.22 -12.91 -12.62
N GLN A 229 -14.37 -12.34 -13.48
CA GLN A 229 -12.99 -12.78 -13.66
C GLN A 229 -12.07 -11.63 -14.07
N ASP A 230 -11.61 -10.87 -13.09
CA ASP A 230 -10.20 -10.47 -13.01
C ASP A 230 -9.84 -10.15 -11.56
N PHE A 231 -8.54 -10.14 -11.23
CA PHE A 231 -8.06 -9.81 -9.89
C PHE A 231 -7.17 -8.57 -9.95
N ASP A 232 -7.53 -7.52 -9.21
CA ASP A 232 -6.59 -6.46 -8.85
C ASP A 232 -5.45 -7.07 -8.01
N ARG A 233 -4.30 -7.26 -8.67
CA ARG A 233 -3.07 -7.76 -8.07
C ARG A 233 -1.97 -6.77 -8.36
N VAL A 234 -1.54 -6.07 -7.31
CA VAL A 234 -0.40 -5.15 -7.38
C VAL A 234 0.79 -5.78 -6.66
N TYR A 235 1.75 -6.33 -7.39
CA TYR A 235 2.92 -6.97 -6.81
C TYR A 235 4.23 -6.69 -7.58
N LEU A 236 5.33 -6.73 -6.84
CA LEU A 236 6.70 -6.63 -7.33
C LEU A 236 7.52 -7.79 -6.74
N ARG A 237 8.14 -8.58 -7.61
CA ARG A 237 8.97 -9.73 -7.27
C ARG A 237 10.39 -9.51 -7.81
N ILE A 238 11.39 -9.64 -6.96
CA ILE A 238 12.81 -9.59 -7.32
C ILE A 238 13.45 -10.89 -6.82
N TYR A 239 13.97 -11.71 -7.75
CA TYR A 239 14.35 -13.08 -7.41
C TYR A 239 15.57 -13.62 -8.16
N ASN A 240 16.21 -14.61 -7.55
CA ASN A 240 17.22 -15.49 -8.14
C ASN A 240 16.95 -16.94 -7.67
N PRO A 241 17.68 -17.97 -8.15
CA PRO A 241 17.42 -19.37 -7.80
C PRO A 241 17.54 -19.75 -6.31
N LYS A 242 17.90 -18.80 -5.43
CA LYS A 242 18.06 -18.99 -3.98
C LYS A 242 17.38 -17.90 -3.14
N ASN A 243 16.87 -16.83 -3.72
CA ASN A 243 16.39 -15.66 -2.97
C ASN A 243 15.21 -15.04 -3.70
N GLU A 244 14.18 -14.66 -2.98
CA GLU A 244 13.00 -13.97 -3.51
C GLU A 244 12.58 -12.88 -2.52
N ILE A 245 12.49 -11.65 -2.99
CA ILE A 245 11.73 -10.58 -2.34
C ILE A 245 10.43 -10.45 -3.14
N LEU A 246 9.29 -10.50 -2.45
CA LEU A 246 7.96 -10.28 -3.00
C LEU A 246 7.28 -9.18 -2.17
N GLY A 247 6.90 -8.08 -2.82
CA GLY A 247 6.20 -6.95 -2.22
C GLY A 247 4.86 -6.70 -2.91
N GLY A 248 3.92 -6.11 -2.18
CA GLY A 248 2.54 -5.94 -2.63
C GLY A 248 1.67 -7.15 -2.31
N ASP A 249 0.80 -7.53 -3.23
CA ASP A 249 -0.25 -8.52 -3.03
C ASP A 249 0.25 -9.96 -3.25
N PHE A 250 0.04 -10.85 -2.28
CA PHE A 250 0.38 -12.26 -2.42
C PHE A 250 -0.50 -13.20 -1.59
N ASP A 251 -0.56 -14.45 -2.03
CA ASP A 251 -1.23 -15.56 -1.36
C ASP A 251 -0.21 -16.28 -0.44
N ILE A 252 -0.47 -16.32 0.88
CA ILE A 252 0.28 -17.15 1.84
C ILE A 252 -0.38 -18.51 1.92
N GLN A 253 0.29 -19.53 1.39
CA GLN A 253 -0.15 -20.92 1.42
C GLN A 253 0.85 -21.76 2.22
N GLN A 254 0.56 -22.01 3.50
CA GLN A 254 1.29 -23.02 4.29
C GLN A 254 0.54 -24.35 4.21
N THR A 255 1.09 -25.29 3.45
CA THR A 255 0.59 -26.66 3.28
C THR A 255 1.48 -27.70 3.97
N THR A 256 2.62 -27.29 4.52
CA THR A 256 3.59 -28.17 5.17
C THR A 256 3.10 -28.61 6.55
N GLY A 257 3.09 -29.91 6.79
CA GLY A 257 2.77 -30.48 8.10
C GLY A 257 1.28 -30.73 8.33
N TYR A 258 0.94 -30.96 9.60
CA TYR A 258 -0.43 -31.22 10.07
C TYR A 258 -1.05 -29.97 10.72
N PHE A 259 -0.29 -29.29 11.58
CA PHE A 259 -0.69 -28.07 12.27
C PHE A 259 -0.37 -26.80 11.46
N LEU A 260 -0.99 -25.67 11.83
CA LEU A 260 -0.74 -24.32 11.26
C LEU A 260 -0.85 -24.24 9.72
N ARG A 261 -1.72 -25.06 9.12
CA ARG A 261 -2.11 -24.90 7.72
C ARG A 261 -2.89 -23.60 7.56
N MET A 262 -2.46 -22.75 6.62
CA MET A 262 -3.11 -21.47 6.35
C MET A 262 -3.18 -21.20 4.84
N ASN A 263 -4.29 -20.61 4.41
CA ASN A 263 -4.42 -19.92 3.14
C ASN A 263 -4.92 -18.50 3.46
N LYS A 264 -4.12 -17.47 3.17
CA LYS A 264 -4.40 -16.07 3.53
C LYS A 264 -3.98 -15.16 2.38
N ARG A 265 -4.92 -14.39 1.84
CA ARG A 265 -4.65 -13.30 0.89
C ARG A 265 -4.15 -12.08 1.66
N VAL A 266 -2.98 -11.54 1.31
CA VAL A 266 -2.34 -10.45 2.06
C VAL A 266 -1.68 -9.40 1.15
N GLN A 267 -1.39 -8.24 1.72
CA GLN A 267 -0.63 -7.16 1.09
C GLN A 267 0.53 -6.73 1.99
N GLY A 268 1.78 -6.81 1.53
CA GLY A 268 2.93 -6.50 2.37
C GLY A 268 4.28 -6.81 1.73
N ALA A 269 5.19 -7.41 2.49
CA ALA A 269 6.48 -7.88 2.00
C ALA A 269 6.85 -9.26 2.57
N ARG A 270 7.39 -10.12 1.70
CA ARG A 270 7.96 -11.44 2.01
C ARG A 270 9.38 -11.53 1.47
N PHE A 271 10.30 -12.00 2.29
CA PHE A 271 11.61 -12.48 1.87
C PHE A 271 11.70 -14.00 2.03
N THR A 272 12.12 -14.70 0.99
CA THR A 272 12.41 -16.14 1.03
C THR A 272 13.86 -16.36 0.61
N THR A 273 14.60 -17.22 1.31
CA THR A 273 15.93 -17.66 0.89
C THR A 273 16.13 -19.16 1.10
N GLU A 274 16.88 -19.78 0.19
CA GLU A 274 17.16 -21.22 0.15
C GLU A 274 18.67 -21.48 0.03
N THR A 275 19.15 -22.38 0.88
CA THR A 275 20.57 -22.69 1.06
C THR A 275 20.79 -24.20 1.13
N GLY A 276 22.00 -24.66 0.78
CA GLY A 276 22.31 -26.09 0.66
C GLY A 276 22.09 -26.62 -0.76
N GLY A 277 21.53 -27.84 -0.90
CA GLY A 277 21.09 -28.43 -2.16
C GLY A 277 22.17 -28.93 -3.13
N LYS A 278 23.45 -28.60 -2.92
CA LYS A 278 24.57 -29.22 -3.66
C LYS A 278 25.03 -30.52 -3.00
N ASP A 279 25.41 -31.50 -3.82
CA ASP A 279 26.14 -32.71 -3.42
C ASP A 279 25.46 -33.51 -2.29
N GLY A 280 24.13 -33.64 -2.34
CA GLY A 280 23.33 -34.38 -1.35
C GLY A 280 23.21 -33.71 0.03
N ARG A 281 23.72 -32.50 0.21
CA ARG A 281 23.61 -31.72 1.46
C ARG A 281 22.16 -31.30 1.71
N PRO A 282 21.72 -31.19 2.97
CA PRO A 282 20.35 -30.78 3.30
C PRO A 282 20.02 -29.41 2.69
N VAL A 283 18.77 -29.23 2.31
CA VAL A 283 18.21 -27.95 1.85
C VAL A 283 17.58 -27.25 3.05
N PHE A 284 17.98 -26.00 3.30
CA PHE A 284 17.33 -25.13 4.26
C PHE A 284 16.67 -23.95 3.55
N ARG A 285 15.34 -23.89 3.63
CA ARG A 285 14.50 -22.82 3.08
C ARG A 285 13.85 -22.07 4.24
N THR A 286 14.03 -20.75 4.28
CA THR A 286 13.36 -19.86 5.23
C THR A 286 12.55 -18.82 4.48
N SER A 287 11.35 -18.50 4.96
CA SER A 287 10.46 -17.50 4.39
C SER A 287 9.87 -16.66 5.50
N THR A 288 10.03 -15.34 5.43
CA THR A 288 9.63 -14.42 6.50
C THR A 288 8.96 -13.20 5.91
N GLY A 289 7.96 -12.65 6.59
CA GLY A 289 7.28 -11.47 6.08
C GLY A 289 6.38 -10.75 7.08
N ALA A 290 5.98 -9.56 6.68
CA ALA A 290 5.05 -8.69 7.36
C ALA A 290 4.03 -8.18 6.33
N ALA A 291 2.74 -8.31 6.63
CA ALA A 291 1.67 -7.94 5.70
C ALA A 291 0.38 -7.54 6.43
N VAL A 292 -0.54 -6.92 5.71
CA VAL A 292 -1.93 -6.73 6.13
C VAL A 292 -2.79 -7.83 5.48
N VAL A 293 -3.65 -8.47 6.25
CA VAL A 293 -4.57 -9.50 5.75
C VAL A 293 -5.72 -8.84 4.99
N LYS A 294 -5.93 -9.18 3.71
CA LYS A 294 -7.01 -8.61 2.88
C LYS A 294 -8.38 -9.24 3.17
N GLY A 295 -8.44 -10.46 3.72
CA GLY A 295 -9.71 -11.14 3.97
C GLY A 295 -9.65 -12.20 5.09
N LYS A 296 -10.78 -12.37 5.77
CA LYS A 296 -11.04 -13.44 6.73
C LYS A 296 -11.78 -14.57 6.02
N TYR A 297 -11.54 -15.82 6.43
CA TYR A 297 -12.39 -16.96 6.05
C TYR A 297 -13.53 -17.11 7.06
N SER A 298 -14.75 -17.38 6.58
CA SER A 298 -15.89 -17.82 7.39
C SER A 298 -16.45 -19.13 6.84
N ARG A 299 -17.15 -19.85 7.72
CA ARG A 299 -17.86 -21.08 7.41
C ARG A 299 -19.20 -21.08 8.15
N ASN A 300 -20.27 -20.75 7.44
CA ASN A 300 -21.62 -20.74 8.00
C ASN A 300 -22.31 -22.09 7.73
N PRO A 301 -22.61 -22.89 8.77
CA PRO A 301 -23.64 -23.91 8.66
C PRO A 301 -25.01 -23.23 8.66
N ILE A 302 -25.80 -23.47 7.62
CA ILE A 302 -27.17 -22.94 7.48
C ILE A 302 -28.12 -24.14 7.56
N GLN A 303 -29.08 -24.07 8.48
CA GLN A 303 -30.19 -25.03 8.50
C GLN A 303 -31.18 -24.62 7.41
N GLY A 304 -31.49 -25.54 6.49
CA GLY A 304 -32.55 -25.30 5.51
C GLY A 304 -33.89 -25.01 6.18
N GLN A 305 -34.72 -24.20 5.54
CA GLN A 305 -36.10 -23.93 5.95
C GLN A 305 -37.06 -24.39 4.85
N GLU A 306 -38.19 -24.98 5.22
CA GLU A 306 -39.10 -25.62 4.28
C GLU A 306 -39.66 -24.62 3.25
N GLY A 307 -39.36 -24.83 1.96
CA GLY A 307 -39.78 -23.96 0.86
C GLY A 307 -39.00 -22.65 0.73
N ASN A 308 -38.20 -22.24 1.73
CA ASN A 308 -37.42 -21.01 1.69
C ASN A 308 -36.12 -21.20 0.88
N GLN A 309 -36.06 -20.61 -0.31
CA GLN A 309 -34.85 -20.64 -1.16
C GLN A 309 -33.87 -19.50 -0.83
N GLY A 310 -34.19 -18.63 0.14
CA GLY A 310 -33.40 -17.48 0.55
C GLY A 310 -34.11 -16.14 0.27
N PRO A 311 -33.44 -15.01 0.58
CA PRO A 311 -32.05 -14.91 0.97
C PRO A 311 -31.73 -15.52 2.35
N TYR A 312 -30.61 -16.21 2.42
CA TYR A 312 -29.96 -16.55 3.68
C TYR A 312 -28.79 -15.57 3.88
N GLN A 313 -28.82 -14.83 5.00
CA GLN A 313 -27.76 -13.91 5.38
C GLN A 313 -26.52 -14.69 5.83
N LEU A 314 -25.35 -14.35 5.29
CA LEU A 314 -24.07 -14.87 5.78
C LEU A 314 -23.49 -13.96 6.87
N THR A 315 -22.72 -14.57 7.77
CA THR A 315 -22.11 -13.91 8.92
C THR A 315 -20.62 -14.19 9.04
N GLY A 316 -19.89 -13.19 9.53
CA GLY A 316 -18.46 -13.26 9.74
C GLY A 316 -18.09 -14.21 10.87
N ALA A 317 -16.81 -14.55 10.94
CA ALA A 317 -16.26 -15.51 11.89
C ALA A 317 -16.21 -14.98 13.34
N GLY A 318 -16.41 -13.68 13.53
CA GLY A 318 -16.64 -13.02 14.82
C GLY A 318 -18.09 -12.60 15.04
N GLY A 319 -19.03 -13.00 14.17
CA GLY A 319 -20.45 -12.59 14.23
C GLY A 319 -20.76 -11.28 13.49
N GLU A 320 -19.88 -10.83 12.58
CA GLU A 320 -20.12 -9.65 11.76
C GLU A 320 -21.32 -9.87 10.81
N ASN A 321 -22.39 -9.08 10.92
CA ASN A 321 -23.57 -9.21 10.06
C ASN A 321 -23.44 -8.45 8.72
N TYR A 322 -22.67 -7.35 8.71
CA TYR A 322 -22.41 -6.54 7.51
C TYR A 322 -20.98 -6.78 7.04
N LEU A 323 -20.83 -7.51 5.95
CA LEU A 323 -19.53 -7.86 5.38
C LEU A 323 -19.62 -7.90 3.85
N GLN A 324 -18.50 -7.61 3.18
CA GLN A 324 -18.40 -7.75 1.72
C GLN A 324 -17.59 -9.01 1.41
N VAL A 325 -18.25 -9.99 0.81
CA VAL A 325 -17.64 -11.27 0.40
C VAL A 325 -16.75 -11.05 -0.82
N ILE A 326 -15.60 -11.73 -0.86
CA ILE A 326 -14.69 -11.70 -2.01
C ILE A 326 -15.28 -12.62 -3.08
N ALA A 327 -15.67 -12.06 -4.23
CA ALA A 327 -16.31 -12.81 -5.30
C ALA A 327 -15.43 -13.97 -5.83
N GLY A 328 -16.02 -15.16 -6.00
CA GLY A 328 -15.30 -16.37 -6.40
C GLY A 328 -14.42 -16.98 -5.29
N SER A 329 -14.61 -16.58 -4.02
CA SER A 329 -14.03 -17.28 -2.86
C SER A 329 -14.96 -18.34 -2.28
N GLU A 330 -16.25 -18.27 -2.61
CA GLU A 330 -17.32 -19.05 -2.03
C GLU A 330 -17.32 -20.52 -2.49
N LYS A 331 -17.69 -21.40 -1.57
CA LYS A 331 -17.97 -22.82 -1.81
C LYS A 331 -19.22 -23.19 -1.03
N VAL A 332 -20.26 -23.52 -1.77
CA VAL A 332 -21.58 -23.84 -1.23
C VAL A 332 -21.79 -25.33 -1.33
N TYR A 333 -22.13 -25.96 -0.21
CA TYR A 333 -22.39 -27.39 -0.13
C TYR A 333 -23.81 -27.64 0.38
N ILE A 334 -24.53 -28.55 -0.27
CA ILE A 334 -25.77 -29.13 0.27
C ILE A 334 -25.54 -30.62 0.49
N ASP A 335 -25.73 -31.07 1.73
CA ASP A 335 -25.54 -32.47 2.15
C ASP A 335 -24.16 -33.05 1.76
N GLY A 336 -23.15 -32.19 1.62
CA GLY A 336 -21.80 -32.51 1.17
C GLY A 336 -21.54 -32.38 -0.35
N ARG A 337 -22.58 -32.24 -1.19
CA ARG A 337 -22.43 -31.95 -2.62
C ARG A 337 -22.04 -30.48 -2.83
N LEU A 338 -20.87 -30.23 -3.41
CA LEU A 338 -20.48 -28.89 -3.88
C LEU A 338 -21.43 -28.44 -5.01
N LEU A 339 -21.94 -27.22 -4.90
CA LEU A 339 -22.84 -26.59 -5.86
C LEU A 339 -22.11 -25.66 -6.83
N MET A 340 -22.68 -25.47 -8.02
CA MET A 340 -22.20 -24.52 -9.03
C MET A 340 -22.96 -23.19 -8.93
N ARG A 341 -22.21 -22.08 -8.88
CA ARG A 341 -22.77 -20.73 -8.92
C ARG A 341 -23.33 -20.40 -10.30
N GLY A 342 -24.49 -19.75 -10.33
CA GLY A 342 -25.13 -19.25 -11.54
C GLY A 342 -26.65 -19.22 -11.38
N GLU A 343 -27.30 -18.26 -12.02
CA GLU A 343 -28.77 -18.12 -12.03
C GLU A 343 -29.45 -19.30 -12.74
N GLU A 344 -28.84 -19.81 -13.81
CA GLU A 344 -29.22 -21.07 -14.44
C GLU A 344 -28.58 -22.31 -13.77
N ALA A 345 -27.79 -22.14 -12.70
CA ALA A 345 -27.07 -23.22 -12.02
C ALA A 345 -27.75 -23.59 -10.68
N ASP A 346 -26.99 -23.85 -9.62
CA ASP A 346 -27.53 -24.33 -8.35
C ASP A 346 -27.87 -23.17 -7.35
N TYR A 347 -27.16 -22.03 -7.41
CA TYR A 347 -27.39 -20.87 -6.53
C TYR A 347 -26.85 -19.54 -7.11
N VAL A 348 -27.40 -18.44 -6.61
CA VAL A 348 -26.98 -17.04 -6.82
C VAL A 348 -26.50 -16.45 -5.50
N MET A 349 -25.58 -15.49 -5.55
CA MET A 349 -25.02 -14.84 -4.37
C MET A 349 -24.78 -13.35 -4.61
N ASP A 350 -25.18 -12.51 -3.66
CA ASP A 350 -24.81 -11.10 -3.60
C ASP A 350 -23.61 -10.93 -2.65
N TYR A 351 -22.51 -10.40 -3.19
CA TYR A 351 -21.26 -10.21 -2.49
C TYR A 351 -21.22 -8.95 -1.61
N ASN A 352 -22.14 -8.01 -1.81
CA ASN A 352 -22.18 -6.73 -1.11
C ASN A 352 -23.09 -6.77 0.13
N THR A 353 -24.23 -7.47 0.04
CA THR A 353 -25.10 -7.76 1.20
C THR A 353 -24.70 -9.04 1.94
N ALA A 354 -23.93 -9.92 1.30
CA ALA A 354 -23.62 -11.27 1.76
C ALA A 354 -24.85 -12.21 1.84
N GLU A 355 -25.85 -12.00 0.97
CA GLU A 355 -26.98 -12.91 0.81
C GLU A 355 -26.67 -14.06 -0.17
N ILE A 356 -27.13 -15.28 0.15
CA ILE A 356 -27.19 -16.41 -0.79
C ILE A 356 -28.64 -16.82 -1.07
N ARG A 357 -28.95 -17.11 -2.34
CA ARG A 357 -30.27 -17.56 -2.82
C ARG A 357 -30.12 -18.82 -3.69
N PHE A 358 -30.84 -19.88 -3.38
CA PHE A 358 -30.82 -21.14 -4.12
C PHE A 358 -31.77 -21.11 -5.31
N THR A 359 -31.40 -21.77 -6.40
CA THR A 359 -32.29 -21.89 -7.57
C THR A 359 -33.29 -23.04 -7.35
N PRO A 360 -34.43 -23.06 -8.06
CA PRO A 360 -35.37 -24.18 -8.04
C PRO A 360 -34.79 -25.55 -8.43
N LYS A 361 -33.54 -25.61 -8.94
CA LYS A 361 -32.83 -26.88 -9.18
C LYS A 361 -32.42 -27.60 -7.88
N ASN A 362 -32.34 -26.88 -6.75
CA ASN A 362 -32.00 -27.44 -5.44
C ASN A 362 -33.02 -26.97 -4.38
N LEU A 363 -34.23 -27.54 -4.43
CA LEU A 363 -35.28 -27.22 -3.45
C LEU A 363 -34.78 -27.42 -2.01
N ILE A 364 -34.69 -26.32 -1.27
CA ILE A 364 -34.37 -26.33 0.15
C ILE A 364 -35.58 -26.82 0.96
N THR A 365 -35.34 -27.85 1.78
CA THR A 365 -36.26 -28.37 2.80
C THR A 365 -35.62 -28.23 4.18
N LYS A 366 -36.41 -28.40 5.24
CA LYS A 366 -35.95 -28.32 6.65
C LYS A 366 -34.79 -29.28 6.98
N ASP A 367 -34.68 -30.38 6.25
CA ASP A 367 -33.74 -31.48 6.52
C ASP A 367 -32.39 -31.27 5.80
N LYS A 368 -32.29 -30.28 4.89
CA LYS A 368 -31.07 -29.94 4.15
C LYS A 368 -30.01 -29.34 5.05
N ARG A 369 -28.78 -29.88 4.95
CA ARG A 369 -27.60 -29.35 5.63
C ARG A 369 -26.78 -28.52 4.66
N ILE A 370 -26.98 -27.21 4.74
CA ILE A 370 -26.29 -26.24 3.89
C ILE A 370 -25.01 -25.80 4.61
N VAL A 371 -23.90 -25.70 3.89
CA VAL A 371 -22.65 -25.09 4.38
C VAL A 371 -22.14 -24.12 3.33
N VAL A 372 -21.88 -22.87 3.74
CA VAL A 372 -21.24 -21.87 2.89
C VAL A 372 -19.88 -21.52 3.50
N GLU A 373 -18.82 -21.78 2.75
CA GLU A 373 -17.43 -21.43 3.08
C GLU A 373 -16.99 -20.30 2.16
N PHE A 374 -16.45 -19.20 2.70
CA PHE A 374 -16.14 -18.00 1.89
C PHE A 374 -15.04 -17.14 2.52
N GLU A 375 -14.42 -16.28 1.72
CA GLU A 375 -13.57 -15.19 2.21
C GLU A 375 -14.32 -13.85 2.14
N TYR A 376 -14.12 -12.97 3.13
CA TYR A 376 -14.74 -11.66 3.18
C TYR A 376 -13.77 -10.60 3.67
N THR A 377 -13.99 -9.37 3.22
CA THR A 377 -13.28 -8.20 3.73
C THR A 377 -13.99 -7.71 5.00
N GLU A 378 -13.25 -7.60 6.10
CA GLU A 378 -13.71 -6.86 7.27
C GLU A 378 -13.20 -5.41 7.14
N ARG A 379 -14.10 -4.44 7.29
CA ARG A 379 -13.76 -3.00 7.23
C ARG A 379 -13.68 -2.33 8.60
N SER A 380 -13.60 -3.10 9.69
CA SER A 380 -13.49 -2.59 11.06
C SER A 380 -12.08 -2.10 11.36
N TYR A 381 -11.07 -2.97 11.22
CA TYR A 381 -9.66 -2.71 11.55
C TYR A 381 -8.72 -3.39 10.56
N ALA A 382 -7.60 -2.76 10.23
CA ALA A 382 -6.53 -3.43 9.49
C ALA A 382 -5.90 -4.55 10.36
N ARG A 383 -5.60 -5.71 9.78
CA ARG A 383 -5.02 -6.85 10.51
C ARG A 383 -3.58 -7.10 10.09
N PHE A 384 -2.64 -6.79 10.97
CA PHE A 384 -1.22 -7.02 10.75
C PHE A 384 -0.84 -8.47 11.02
N LEU A 385 -0.25 -9.11 10.02
CA LEU A 385 0.30 -10.46 10.08
C LEU A 385 1.83 -10.42 10.01
N LEU A 386 2.47 -11.00 11.02
CA LEU A 386 3.87 -11.41 10.99
C LEU A 386 3.96 -12.92 10.83
N PHE A 387 4.79 -13.40 9.90
CA PHE A 387 5.02 -14.83 9.69
C PHE A 387 6.50 -15.16 9.46
N ASN A 388 6.90 -16.34 9.92
CA ASN A 388 8.24 -16.90 9.71
C ASN A 388 8.14 -18.43 9.58
N GLU A 389 8.47 -18.97 8.40
CA GLU A 389 8.61 -20.39 8.11
C GLU A 389 10.10 -20.76 8.00
N ASN A 390 10.50 -21.87 8.61
CA ASN A 390 11.80 -22.50 8.45
C ASN A 390 11.60 -23.98 8.10
N ARG A 391 12.24 -24.47 7.04
CA ARG A 391 12.10 -25.84 6.55
C ARG A 391 13.46 -26.45 6.24
N TRP A 392 13.79 -27.56 6.89
CA TRP A 392 15.01 -28.35 6.66
C TRP A 392 14.65 -29.68 6.01
N THR A 393 15.05 -29.88 4.76
CA THR A 393 14.84 -31.13 4.01
C THR A 393 16.15 -31.89 3.90
N THR A 394 16.16 -33.16 4.32
CA THR A 394 17.28 -34.10 4.16
C THR A 394 16.88 -35.23 3.19
N ARG A 395 17.81 -36.13 2.88
CA ARG A 395 17.52 -37.35 2.11
C ARG A 395 16.55 -38.31 2.85
N THR A 396 16.41 -38.20 4.17
CA THR A 396 15.69 -39.17 5.02
C THR A 396 14.46 -38.59 5.73
N GLY A 397 14.18 -37.29 5.60
CA GLY A 397 13.00 -36.66 6.18
C GLY A 397 13.01 -35.15 6.01
N SER A 398 11.95 -34.49 6.47
CA SER A 398 11.84 -33.03 6.51
C SER A 398 11.33 -32.54 7.86
N TRP A 399 11.91 -31.44 8.32
CA TRP A 399 11.58 -30.77 9.57
C TRP A 399 11.11 -29.35 9.25
N TYR A 400 10.13 -28.85 10.00
CA TYR A 400 9.60 -27.51 9.81
C TYR A 400 9.33 -26.84 11.16
N VAL A 401 9.54 -25.53 11.22
CA VAL A 401 9.11 -24.65 12.30
C VAL A 401 8.37 -23.50 11.63
N SER A 402 7.21 -23.12 12.16
CA SER A 402 6.41 -22.00 11.65
C SER A 402 5.91 -21.16 12.81
N LEU A 403 6.12 -19.85 12.71
CA LEU A 403 5.64 -18.84 13.64
C LEU A 403 4.68 -17.91 12.88
N PHE A 404 3.58 -17.54 13.53
CA PHE A 404 2.49 -16.77 12.96
C PHE A 404 1.89 -15.87 14.05
N SER A 405 1.65 -14.60 13.74
CA SER A 405 1.01 -13.66 14.66
C SER A 405 0.15 -12.68 13.86
N GLU A 406 -1.17 -12.79 13.99
CA GLU A 406 -2.16 -11.88 13.41
C GLU A 406 -2.74 -11.00 14.54
N ASN A 407 -2.68 -9.67 14.38
CA ASN A 407 -3.14 -8.71 15.38
C ASN A 407 -3.89 -7.54 14.73
N ASP A 408 -4.97 -7.09 15.36
CA ASP A 408 -5.84 -6.04 14.86
C ASP A 408 -5.27 -4.65 15.21
N ALA A 409 -5.30 -3.73 14.25
CA ALA A 409 -4.83 -2.36 14.37
C ALA A 409 -5.81 -1.48 15.18
N ARG A 410 -5.96 -1.74 16.48
CA ARG A 410 -6.96 -1.11 17.38
C ARG A 410 -6.95 0.43 17.38
N ASN A 411 -5.85 1.06 16.98
CA ASN A 411 -5.68 2.52 16.92
C ASN A 411 -5.98 3.12 15.52
N GLN A 412 -6.35 2.29 14.54
CA GLN A 412 -6.67 2.65 13.16
C GLN A 412 -7.93 1.89 12.69
N PRO A 413 -9.11 2.25 13.20
CA PRO A 413 -10.38 1.79 12.63
C PRO A 413 -10.54 2.31 11.19
N LEU A 414 -11.20 1.53 10.32
CA LEU A 414 -11.40 1.87 8.91
C LEU A 414 -12.75 2.52 8.59
N LEU A 415 -13.74 2.40 9.50
CA LEU A 415 -15.10 2.91 9.30
C LEU A 415 -15.71 3.66 10.50
N GLN A 416 -15.10 3.61 11.69
CA GLN A 416 -15.71 4.14 12.92
C GLN A 416 -14.72 4.99 13.73
N ASP A 417 -14.92 6.31 13.75
CA ASP A 417 -14.15 7.23 14.59
C ASP A 417 -14.58 7.12 16.07
N LEU A 418 -13.88 6.27 16.82
CA LEU A 418 -14.09 6.08 18.26
C LEU A 418 -13.50 7.24 19.07
N THR A 419 -14.35 8.18 19.47
CA THR A 419 -14.01 9.27 20.41
C THR A 419 -13.57 8.72 21.77
N ASP A 420 -12.80 9.49 22.54
CA ASP A 420 -12.34 9.06 23.87
C ASP A 420 -13.49 8.81 24.86
N ALA A 421 -14.58 9.56 24.75
CA ALA A 421 -15.81 9.30 25.51
C ALA A 421 -16.45 7.95 25.10
N GLY A 422 -16.52 7.65 23.80
CA GLY A 422 -16.97 6.35 23.31
C GLY A 422 -16.08 5.20 23.78
N ARG A 423 -14.75 5.37 23.75
CA ARG A 423 -13.78 4.40 24.27
C ARG A 423 -13.92 4.16 25.77
N ALA A 424 -14.16 5.21 26.57
CA ALA A 424 -14.40 5.08 28.00
C ALA A 424 -15.71 4.32 28.30
N THR A 425 -16.79 4.63 27.58
CA THR A 425 -18.08 3.93 27.71
C THR A 425 -17.96 2.45 27.33
N LEU A 426 -17.35 2.12 26.19
CA LEU A 426 -17.13 0.74 25.77
C LEU A 426 -16.11 -0.01 26.66
N GLY A 427 -15.19 0.69 27.32
CA GLY A 427 -14.34 0.10 28.35
C GLY A 427 -15.08 -0.22 29.66
N GLY A 428 -16.13 0.54 29.99
CA GLY A 428 -16.89 0.41 31.23
C GLY A 428 -17.92 -0.74 31.25
N ILE A 429 -18.37 -1.22 30.08
CA ILE A 429 -19.36 -2.31 29.96
C ILE A 429 -18.74 -3.73 30.09
N GLY A 430 -17.41 -3.86 29.94
CA GLY A 430 -16.74 -5.15 29.96
C GLY A 430 -17.26 -6.12 28.88
N ASP A 431 -17.52 -7.37 29.26
CA ASP A 431 -17.96 -8.43 28.33
C ASP A 431 -19.46 -8.36 27.95
N GLN A 432 -20.19 -7.32 28.38
CA GLN A 432 -21.62 -7.14 28.10
C GLN A 432 -21.86 -6.59 26.67
N THR A 433 -21.69 -7.46 25.68
CA THR A 433 -21.87 -7.12 24.26
C THR A 433 -23.29 -6.71 23.89
N ASP A 434 -24.29 -7.08 24.68
CA ASP A 434 -25.68 -6.57 24.61
C ASP A 434 -25.78 -5.05 24.84
N ARG A 435 -24.74 -4.45 25.45
CA ARG A 435 -24.65 -3.02 25.79
C ARG A 435 -23.56 -2.29 25.00
N ALA A 436 -22.92 -2.97 24.04
CA ALA A 436 -21.88 -2.41 23.19
C ALA A 436 -22.42 -1.51 22.05
N TRP A 437 -23.36 -0.63 22.38
CA TRP A 437 -23.93 0.37 21.48
C TRP A 437 -23.48 1.77 21.89
N LEU A 438 -23.04 2.56 20.91
CA LEU A 438 -22.79 4.00 21.07
C LEU A 438 -23.88 4.78 20.33
N PRO A 439 -24.45 5.83 20.93
CA PRO A 439 -25.24 6.82 20.21
C PRO A 439 -24.41 7.44 19.07
N SER A 440 -25.07 7.74 17.95
CA SER A 440 -24.55 8.47 16.79
C SER A 440 -24.45 9.97 17.06
#